data_AF-A0A6G8UA15-F1
#
_entry.id   AF-A0A6G8UA15-F1
#
_cell.length_a   1.000
_cell.length_b   1.000
_cell.length_c   1.000
_cell.angle_alpha   90.00
_cell.angle_beta   90.00
_cell.angle_gamma   90.00
#
_symmetry.space_group_name_H-M   'P 1'
#
loop_
_entity.id
_entity.type
_entity.pdbx_description
1 polymer ?
#
loop_
_entity_poly.entity_id
_entity_poly.type
_entity_poly.pdbx_seq_one_letter_code
_entity_poly.pdbx_strand_id
1 'polypeptide(L)'
;MRAKKSSDLISPTGLIKLMTHAMMGAALGLAFGLALVLFNPAVANLLSHGGSQATIVFVLTLVATFAIGATLTGVVFILEENKQS
;
A
#
# COMPACT_ATOMS: atom_id res chain seq x y z
N MET A 1 27.89 -17.19 8.03
CA MET A 1 26.46 -16.98 7.71
C MET A 1 26.35 -16.61 6.24
N ARG A 2 25.81 -17.49 5.39
CA ARG A 2 25.64 -17.24 3.96
C ARG A 2 24.48 -16.25 3.79
N ALA A 3 24.66 -15.19 3.01
CA ALA A 3 23.66 -14.18 2.70
C ALA A 3 22.49 -14.73 1.85
N LYS A 4 21.75 -15.71 2.36
CA LYS A 4 20.51 -16.23 1.74
C LYS A 4 19.36 -15.22 1.78
N LYS A 5 19.40 -14.26 2.72
CA LYS A 5 18.31 -13.32 3.03
C LYS A 5 17.86 -12.42 1.87
N SER A 6 18.75 -12.11 0.93
CA SER A 6 18.45 -11.27 -0.24
C SER A 6 17.95 -12.05 -1.45
N SER A 7 18.19 -13.36 -1.52
CA SER A 7 17.86 -14.15 -2.72
C SER A 7 16.36 -14.32 -2.92
N ASP A 8 15.59 -14.46 -1.83
CA ASP A 8 14.15 -14.72 -1.94
C ASP A 8 13.33 -13.45 -2.19
N LEU A 9 13.76 -12.28 -1.69
CA LEU A 9 13.13 -11.00 -2.03
C LEU A 9 13.28 -10.66 -3.52
N ILE A 10 14.40 -11.06 -4.13
CA ILE A 10 14.71 -10.83 -5.54
C ILE A 10 14.26 -12.02 -6.41
N SER A 11 13.82 -13.12 -5.79
CA SER A 11 13.24 -14.26 -6.51
C SER A 11 11.93 -13.86 -7.19
N PRO A 12 11.55 -14.51 -8.30
CA PRO A 12 10.27 -14.27 -8.95
C PRO A 12 9.08 -14.42 -7.97
N THR A 13 9.12 -15.42 -7.09
CA THR A 13 8.06 -15.67 -6.10
C THR A 13 7.99 -14.56 -5.04
N GLY A 14 9.12 -14.11 -4.52
CA GLY A 14 9.16 -13.02 -3.54
C GLY A 14 8.71 -11.69 -4.16
N LEU A 15 9.08 -11.43 -5.42
CA LEU A 15 8.61 -10.25 -6.14
C LEU A 15 7.10 -10.29 -6.35
N ILE A 16 6.54 -11.42 -6.78
CA ILE A 16 5.08 -11.59 -6.91
C ILE A 16 4.40 -11.34 -5.57
N LYS A 17 4.89 -11.96 -4.49
CA LYS A 17 4.32 -11.81 -3.15
C LYS A 17 4.37 -10.36 -2.66
N LEU A 18 5.44 -9.63 -2.97
CA LEU A 18 5.58 -8.22 -2.65
C LEU A 18 4.60 -7.37 -3.48
N MET A 19 4.47 -7.64 -4.78
CA MET A 19 3.47 -6.98 -5.64
C MET A 19 2.05 -7.23 -5.14
N THR A 20 1.74 -8.44 -4.66
CA THR A 20 0.43 -8.74 -4.06
C THR A 20 0.17 -7.86 -2.83
N HIS A 21 1.15 -7.69 -1.94
CA HIS A 21 1.00 -6.77 -0.80
C HIS A 21 0.83 -5.32 -1.23
N ALA A 22 1.61 -4.87 -2.22
CA ALA A 22 1.49 -3.53 -2.76
C ALA A 22 0.09 -3.28 -3.37
N MET A 23 -0.41 -4.22 -4.19
CA MET A 23 -1.75 -4.16 -4.80
C MET A 23 -2.86 -4.21 -3.75
N MET A 24 -2.72 -5.06 -2.73
CA MET A 24 -3.66 -5.11 -1.60
C MET A 24 -3.70 -3.76 -0.88
N GLY A 25 -2.54 -3.18 -0.55
CA GLY A 25 -2.45 -1.86 0.06
C GLY A 25 -3.07 -0.78 -0.82
N ALA A 26 -2.77 -0.77 -2.12
CA ALA A 26 -3.35 0.18 -3.06
C ALA A 26 -4.88 0.07 -3.11
N ALA A 27 -5.42 -1.15 -3.17
CA ALA A 27 -6.85 -1.40 -3.17
C ALA A 27 -7.52 -0.93 -1.87
N LEU A 28 -6.92 -1.23 -0.72
CA LEU A 28 -7.41 -0.76 0.59
C LEU A 28 -7.37 0.77 0.70
N GLY A 29 -6.28 1.40 0.25
CA GLY A 29 -6.16 2.86 0.24
C GLY A 29 -7.20 3.51 -0.67
N LEU A 30 -7.49 2.91 -1.84
CA LEU A 30 -8.51 3.42 -2.76
C LEU A 30 -9.91 3.27 -2.16
N ALA A 31 -10.24 2.09 -1.62
CA ALA A 31 -11.52 1.84 -0.97
C ALA A 31 -11.74 2.76 0.23
N PHE A 32 -10.71 2.94 1.05
CA PHE A 32 -10.75 3.85 2.19
C PHE A 32 -10.91 5.31 1.76
N GLY A 33 -10.19 5.74 0.73
CA GLY A 33 -10.31 7.08 0.17
C GLY A 33 -11.70 7.36 -0.37
N LEU A 34 -12.27 6.42 -1.14
CA LEU A 34 -13.64 6.53 -1.65
C LEU A 34 -14.66 6.58 -0.50
N ALA A 35 -14.48 5.73 0.52
CA ALA A 35 -15.35 5.74 1.69
C ALA A 35 -15.30 7.10 2.44
N LEU A 36 -14.11 7.69 2.60
CA LEU A 36 -13.98 9.02 3.21
C LEU A 36 -14.66 10.10 2.36
N VAL A 37 -14.49 10.08 1.05
CA VAL A 37 -15.13 11.05 0.15
C VAL A 37 -16.66 10.94 0.18
N LEU A 38 -17.21 9.73 0.21
CA LEU A 38 -18.66 9.51 0.14
C LEU A 38 -19.36 9.64 1.49
N PHE A 39 -18.73 9.21 2.57
CA PHE A 39 -19.40 9.07 3.87
C PHE A 39 -18.91 10.06 4.93
N ASN A 40 -17.83 10.81 4.69
CA ASN A 40 -17.34 11.81 5.64
C ASN A 40 -17.59 13.24 5.12
N PRO A 41 -18.56 13.98 5.70
CA PRO A 41 -18.93 15.31 5.22
C PRO A 41 -17.81 16.34 5.43
N ALA A 42 -16.95 16.17 6.43
CA ALA A 42 -15.82 17.07 6.64
C ALA A 42 -14.76 16.90 5.55
N VAL A 43 -14.43 15.65 5.17
CA VAL A 43 -13.51 15.37 4.05
C VAL A 43 -14.11 15.88 2.74
N ALA A 44 -15.38 15.59 2.46
CA ALA A 44 -16.05 16.05 1.25
C ALA A 44 -16.04 17.58 1.13
N ASN A 45 -16.34 18.28 2.23
CA ASN A 45 -16.31 19.75 2.27
C ASN A 45 -14.89 20.29 2.08
N LEU A 46 -13.86 19.70 2.71
CA LEU A 46 -12.47 20.13 2.50
C LEU A 46 -12.04 19.98 1.03
N LEU A 47 -12.41 18.86 0.39
CA LEU A 47 -12.07 18.61 -1.01
C LEU A 47 -12.84 19.51 -1.98
N SER A 48 -14.09 19.90 -1.66
CA SER A 48 -14.85 20.81 -2.53
C SER A 48 -14.23 22.21 -2.63
N HIS A 49 -13.48 22.66 -1.61
CA HIS A 49 -12.74 23.93 -1.69
C HIS A 49 -11.56 23.87 -2.67
N GLY A 50 -10.93 22.70 -2.83
CA GLY A 50 -9.78 22.49 -3.72
C GLY A 50 -10.14 21.88 -5.09
N GLY A 51 -11.40 21.51 -5.30
CA GLY A 51 -11.90 20.93 -6.55
C GLY A 51 -11.27 19.57 -6.90
N SER A 52 -11.35 19.20 -8.19
CA SER A 52 -10.92 17.89 -8.69
C SER A 52 -9.44 17.58 -8.39
N GLN A 53 -8.56 18.58 -8.44
CA GLN A 53 -7.14 18.40 -8.14
C GLN A 53 -6.90 17.99 -6.69
N ALA A 54 -7.61 18.59 -5.73
CA ALA A 54 -7.48 18.21 -4.33
C ALA A 54 -7.94 16.77 -4.09
N THR A 55 -9.05 16.35 -4.72
CA THR A 55 -9.53 14.97 -4.65
C THR A 55 -8.53 13.99 -5.22
N ILE A 56 -7.93 14.29 -6.38
CA ILE A 56 -6.92 13.42 -7.02
C ILE A 56 -5.70 13.29 -6.11
N VAL A 57 -5.14 14.41 -5.63
CA VAL A 57 -3.97 14.39 -4.74
C VAL A 57 -4.28 13.63 -3.46
N PHE A 58 -5.42 13.89 -2.82
CA PHE A 58 -5.86 13.18 -1.61
C PHE A 58 -5.93 11.67 -1.83
N VAL A 59 -6.62 11.22 -2.87
CA VAL A 59 -6.77 9.78 -3.16
C VAL A 59 -5.41 9.15 -3.49
N LEU A 60 -4.59 9.79 -4.34
CA LEU A 60 -3.27 9.26 -4.70
C LEU A 60 -2.35 9.17 -3.50
N THR A 61 -2.30 10.19 -2.63
CA THR A 61 -1.50 10.17 -1.41
C THR A 61 -1.95 9.05 -0.48
N LEU A 62 -3.25 8.84 -0.32
CA LEU A 62 -3.79 7.79 0.53
C LEU A 62 -3.47 6.40 -0.02
N VAL A 63 -3.71 6.16 -1.31
CA VAL A 63 -3.37 4.91 -2.02
C VAL A 63 -1.87 4.62 -1.89
N ALA A 64 -1.02 5.61 -2.15
CA ALA A 64 0.43 5.45 -2.05
C ALA A 64 0.86 5.10 -0.62
N THR A 65 0.29 5.76 0.39
CA THR A 65 0.63 5.50 1.80
C THR A 65 0.28 4.07 2.21
N PHE A 66 -0.93 3.60 1.87
CA PHE A 66 -1.33 2.23 2.15
C PHE A 66 -0.50 1.21 1.36
N ALA A 67 -0.22 1.48 0.09
CA ALA A 67 0.63 0.61 -0.75
C ALA A 67 2.04 0.49 -0.16
N ILE A 68 2.66 1.60 0.26
CA ILE A 68 3.98 1.60 0.93
C ILE A 68 3.93 0.78 2.22
N GLY A 69 2.95 1.03 3.10
CA GLY A 69 2.82 0.31 4.36
C GLY A 69 2.61 -1.20 4.17
N ALA A 70 1.73 -1.59 3.25
CA ALA A 70 1.50 -3.00 2.93
C ALA A 70 2.74 -3.65 2.29
N THR A 71 3.45 -2.93 1.41
CA THR A 71 4.70 -3.41 0.82
C THR A 71 5.77 -3.65 1.89
N LEU A 72 5.97 -2.72 2.81
CA LEU A 72 6.91 -2.89 3.93
C LEU A 72 6.52 -4.07 4.83
N THR A 73 5.22 -4.27 5.06
CA THR A 73 4.70 -5.44 5.78
C THR A 73 5.01 -6.74 5.02
N GLY A 74 4.81 -6.75 3.71
CA GLY A 74 5.16 -7.87 2.84
C GLY A 74 6.65 -8.20 2.87
N VAL A 75 7.53 -7.19 2.91
CA VAL A 75 8.97 -7.40 3.09
C VAL A 75 9.25 -8.09 4.42
N VAL A 76 8.65 -7.61 5.52
CA VAL A 76 8.84 -8.22 6.85
C VAL A 76 8.38 -9.68 6.85
N PHE A 77 7.23 -9.99 6.25
CA PHE A 77 6.71 -11.36 6.17
C PHE A 77 7.64 -12.29 5.39
N ILE A 78 8.13 -11.86 4.21
CA ILE A 78 9.10 -12.65 3.44
C ILE A 78 10.38 -12.89 4.26
N LEU A 79 10.88 -11.85 4.95
CA LEU A 79 12.09 -11.98 5.76
C LEU A 79 11.93 -12.93 6.96
N GLU A 80 10.76 -12.96 7.60
CA GLU A 80 10.49 -13.87 8.71
C GLU A 80 10.23 -15.31 8.23
N GLU A 81 9.53 -15.52 7.12
CA GLU A 81 9.38 -16.85 6.51
C GLU A 81 10.74 -17.48 6.18
N ASN A 82 11.68 -16.69 5.65
CA ASN A 82 13.04 -17.13 5.35
C ASN A 82 13.86 -17.50 6.60
N LYS A 83 13.47 -17.03 7.79
CA LYS A 83 14.14 -17.38 9.05
C LYS A 83 13.61 -18.69 9.65
N GLN A 84 12.42 -19.11 9.26
CA GLN A 84 11.76 -20.33 9.73
C GLN A 84 11.99 -21.56 8.85
N SER A 85 12.66 -21.38 7.70
CA SER A 85 12.97 -22.39 6.68
C SER A 85 14.45 -22.78 6.72
#